data_AF-G2FJJ5-F1
#
_entry.id   AF-G2FJJ5-F1
#
_cell.length_a   1.000
_cell.length_b   1.000
_cell.length_c   1.000
_cell.angle_alpha   90.00
_cell.angle_beta   90.00
_cell.angle_gamma   90.00
#
_symmetry.space_group_name_H-M   'P 1'
#
loop_
_entity.id
_entity.type
_entity.pdbx_description
1 polymer ?
#
loop_
_entity_poly.entity_id
_entity_poly.type
_entity_poly.pdbx_seq_one_letter_code
_entity_poly.pdbx_strand_id
1 'polypeptide(L)'
;MASASYARIIQDGLWSNNQALVALLGLCPLLAVTNTAVNGLGLGIATTAVLVASNVTVSLIRNLVRNEVRLPVFVMVIASFVTAIELGMNAYFHELHKILGIFIPLIVTNCAIIGRAEAFASKNNLQRSLVDGLSIGIGFTLVLLTLGGLRELIGQGTLFSQAHLMFGSGAEALTLTLGEGVSRDVAGDPSTRRIHRLGAADCHQERDRQAIAAACPCKIKPLGELGNGHLSVRTPRIFTSQPLQTGHHIQLEAEPSHHLLKVLRLRSGAQLRLFNGDGREFSASLISSDRNRVEVELHQCLRKEAKDSLPITLAIGISRGERMDFALQKSVELGVSAIVPLVTERCVVRLDPRRQQKRMTHWQKIVISACEQSGRCRVPQLEQPGRFDEMLQQLPATMRLMLDHRASESLHDLSSRPDAIVLLVGPEGGLSPEERRLAQQAGFKGVRLGPRVLRTETAPLAALAAIQTLWGDFMT
;
A
#
# COMPACT_ATOMS: atom_id res chain seq x y z
N MET A 1 -28.02 24.78 -24.59
CA MET A 1 -29.22 23.96 -24.80
C MET A 1 -28.97 23.01 -25.97
N ALA A 2 -28.86 21.71 -25.69
CA ALA A 2 -29.18 20.65 -26.62
C ALA A 2 -29.83 19.58 -25.76
N SER A 3 -31.15 19.41 -25.89
CA SER A 3 -31.86 18.33 -25.21
C SER A 3 -31.28 17.02 -25.73
N ALA A 4 -30.37 16.40 -24.99
CA ALA A 4 -30.02 15.01 -25.23
C ALA A 4 -31.33 14.23 -25.12
N SER A 5 -31.83 13.77 -26.27
CA SER A 5 -33.00 12.90 -26.34
C SER A 5 -32.76 11.71 -25.41
N TYR A 6 -33.80 11.22 -24.73
CA TYR A 6 -33.70 10.02 -23.89
C TYR A 6 -33.02 8.86 -24.64
N ALA A 7 -33.21 8.78 -25.96
CA ALA A 7 -32.53 7.83 -26.83
C ALA A 7 -30.99 7.96 -26.83
N ARG A 8 -30.43 9.18 -26.78
CA ARG A 8 -28.97 9.39 -26.69
C ARG A 8 -28.43 8.98 -25.33
N ILE A 9 -29.15 9.26 -24.25
CA ILE A 9 -28.74 8.85 -22.89
C ILE A 9 -28.66 7.32 -22.78
N ILE A 10 -29.66 6.63 -23.35
CA ILE A 10 -29.71 5.17 -23.40
C ILE A 10 -28.57 4.63 -24.27
N GLN A 11 -28.37 5.15 -25.49
CA GLN A 11 -27.30 4.72 -26.38
C GLN A 11 -25.90 4.94 -25.79
N ASP A 12 -25.69 6.07 -25.10
CA ASP A 12 -24.43 6.38 -24.42
C ASP A 12 -24.15 5.46 -23.24
N GLY A 13 -25.16 5.10 -22.45
CA GLY A 13 -25.01 4.15 -21.33
C GLY A 13 -24.72 2.71 -21.78
N LEU A 14 -25.33 2.28 -22.88
CA LEU A 14 -25.24 0.89 -23.37
C LEU A 14 -24.04 0.63 -24.28
N TRP A 15 -23.69 1.56 -25.18
CA TRP A 15 -22.73 1.28 -26.26
C TRP A 15 -21.60 2.32 -26.43
N SER A 16 -21.89 3.62 -26.55
CA SER A 16 -20.86 4.64 -26.87
C SER A 16 -19.97 5.04 -25.68
N ASN A 17 -20.47 4.95 -24.44
CA ASN A 17 -19.73 5.33 -23.22
C ASN A 17 -19.90 4.27 -22.11
N ASN A 18 -19.83 2.99 -22.50
CA ASN A 18 -19.89 1.88 -21.56
C ASN A 18 -18.72 1.98 -20.58
N GLN A 19 -19.02 2.14 -19.29
CA GLN A 19 -18.02 2.40 -18.26
C GLN A 19 -17.03 1.23 -18.11
N ALA A 20 -17.47 -0.01 -18.37
CA ALA A 20 -16.63 -1.19 -18.26
C ALA A 20 -15.74 -1.43 -19.49
N LEU A 21 -16.26 -1.23 -20.71
CA LEU A 21 -15.55 -1.54 -21.96
C LEU A 21 -14.79 -0.34 -22.56
N VAL A 22 -15.34 0.87 -22.44
CA VAL A 22 -14.83 2.07 -23.12
C VAL A 22 -14.09 2.99 -22.15
N ALA A 23 -14.63 3.21 -20.95
CA ALA A 23 -14.00 4.10 -19.96
C ALA A 23 -13.00 3.39 -19.03
N LEU A 24 -13.01 2.05 -18.96
CA LEU A 24 -12.24 1.24 -18.02
C LEU A 24 -12.46 1.61 -16.53
N LEU A 25 -13.53 2.35 -16.22
CA LEU A 25 -13.92 2.74 -14.88
C LEU A 25 -14.83 1.63 -14.34
N GLY A 26 -14.30 0.80 -13.43
CA GLY A 26 -15.00 -0.38 -12.91
C GLY A 26 -14.24 -1.71 -13.09
N LEU A 27 -12.95 -1.67 -13.43
CA LEU A 27 -12.10 -2.86 -13.56
C LEU A 27 -11.94 -3.65 -12.25
N CYS A 28 -11.97 -2.98 -11.09
CA CYS A 28 -11.78 -3.60 -9.78
C CYS A 28 -12.83 -4.70 -9.48
N PRO A 29 -14.14 -4.43 -9.56
CA PRO A 29 -15.16 -5.48 -9.41
C PRO A 29 -15.15 -6.48 -10.57
N LEU A 30 -14.86 -6.02 -11.79
CA LEU A 30 -14.89 -6.85 -12.99
C LEU A 30 -13.83 -7.95 -12.98
N LEU A 31 -12.62 -7.67 -12.51
CA LEU A 31 -11.56 -8.68 -12.46
C LEU A 31 -11.72 -9.66 -11.30
N ALA A 32 -12.24 -9.20 -10.17
CA ALA A 32 -12.31 -9.98 -8.94
C ALA A 32 -13.49 -10.95 -8.85
N VAL A 33 -14.63 -10.63 -9.49
CA VAL A 33 -15.90 -11.32 -9.21
C VAL A 33 -16.47 -12.11 -10.39
N THR A 34 -16.01 -11.90 -11.62
CA THR A 34 -16.56 -12.58 -12.82
C THR A 34 -16.05 -14.02 -12.99
N ASN A 35 -15.91 -14.76 -11.90
CA ASN A 35 -15.52 -16.18 -11.95
C ASN A 35 -16.67 -17.06 -12.47
N THR A 36 -17.92 -16.66 -12.23
CA THR A 36 -19.12 -17.32 -12.76
C THR A 36 -20.12 -16.28 -13.27
N ALA A 37 -20.99 -16.67 -14.20
CA ALA A 37 -22.05 -15.82 -14.74
C ALA A 37 -22.99 -15.32 -13.63
N VAL A 38 -23.30 -16.16 -12.65
CA VAL A 38 -24.21 -15.86 -11.54
C VAL A 38 -23.61 -14.83 -10.58
N ASN A 39 -22.32 -14.94 -10.27
CA ASN A 39 -21.63 -13.95 -9.44
C ASN A 39 -21.53 -12.59 -10.16
N GLY A 40 -21.25 -12.61 -11.47
CA GLY A 40 -21.28 -11.41 -12.31
C GLY A 40 -22.66 -10.74 -12.35
N LEU A 41 -23.72 -11.54 -12.46
CA LEU A 41 -25.11 -11.06 -12.45
C LEU A 41 -25.48 -10.46 -11.08
N GLY A 42 -25.20 -11.17 -9.99
CA GLY A 42 -25.49 -10.72 -8.63
C GLY A 42 -24.81 -9.39 -8.30
N LEU A 43 -23.52 -9.26 -8.63
CA LEU A 43 -22.79 -8.01 -8.43
C LEU A 43 -23.28 -6.89 -9.37
N GLY A 44 -23.62 -7.21 -10.62
CA GLY A 44 -24.15 -6.26 -11.59
C GLY A 44 -25.48 -5.66 -11.15
N ILE A 45 -26.41 -6.49 -10.67
CA ILE A 45 -27.70 -6.05 -10.14
C ILE A 45 -27.51 -5.16 -8.90
N ALA A 46 -26.66 -5.59 -7.96
CA ALA A 46 -26.33 -4.79 -6.77
C ALA A 46 -25.74 -3.42 -7.14
N THR A 47 -24.79 -3.39 -8.09
CA THR A 47 -24.17 -2.17 -8.59
C THR A 47 -25.17 -1.26 -9.29
N THR A 48 -26.09 -1.83 -10.08
CA THR A 48 -27.17 -1.09 -10.75
C THR A 48 -28.12 -0.44 -9.76
N ALA A 49 -28.51 -1.18 -8.72
CA ALA A 49 -29.38 -0.66 -7.66
C ALA A 49 -28.72 0.49 -6.90
N VAL A 50 -27.43 0.36 -6.53
CA VAL A 50 -26.66 1.46 -5.91
C VAL A 50 -26.56 2.66 -6.86
N LEU A 51 -26.25 2.44 -8.14
CA LEU A 51 -26.08 3.52 -9.11
C LEU A 51 -27.37 4.31 -9.32
N VAL A 52 -28.51 3.64 -9.42
CA VAL A 52 -29.82 4.28 -9.52
C VAL A 52 -30.16 5.05 -8.25
N ALA A 53 -30.06 4.41 -7.08
CA ALA A 53 -30.42 5.04 -5.81
C ALA A 53 -29.53 6.25 -5.49
N SER A 54 -28.21 6.11 -5.67
CA SER A 54 -27.25 7.19 -5.43
C SER A 54 -27.43 8.34 -6.41
N ASN A 55 -27.62 8.10 -7.72
CA ASN A 55 -27.84 9.17 -8.69
C ASN A 55 -29.15 9.95 -8.43
N VAL A 56 -30.20 9.25 -8.03
CA VAL A 56 -31.47 9.88 -7.61
C VAL A 56 -31.25 10.78 -6.39
N THR A 57 -30.63 10.25 -5.34
CA THR A 57 -30.38 11.01 -4.10
C THR A 57 -29.45 12.19 -4.34
N VAL A 58 -28.37 12.00 -5.11
CA VAL A 58 -27.42 13.07 -5.46
C VAL A 58 -28.11 14.18 -6.24
N SER A 59 -29.01 13.84 -7.17
CA SER A 59 -29.79 14.82 -7.94
C SER A 59 -30.76 15.62 -7.07
N LEU A 60 -31.29 15.03 -5.99
CA LEU A 60 -32.17 15.71 -5.03
C LEU A 60 -31.40 16.66 -4.10
N ILE A 61 -30.23 16.23 -3.60
CA ILE A 61 -29.42 17.03 -2.66
C ILE A 61 -28.50 18.04 -3.35
N ARG A 62 -28.43 18.07 -4.69
CA ARG A 62 -27.48 18.88 -5.47
C ARG A 62 -27.45 20.37 -5.10
N ASN A 63 -28.58 20.93 -4.67
CA ASN A 63 -28.70 22.35 -4.31
C ASN A 63 -28.31 22.64 -2.85
N LEU A 64 -28.17 21.62 -2.00
CA LEU A 64 -27.81 21.76 -0.58
C LEU A 64 -26.30 21.62 -0.36
N VAL A 65 -25.59 20.97 -1.28
CA VAL A 65 -24.18 20.59 -1.10
C VAL A 65 -23.25 21.67 -1.67
N ARG A 66 -22.39 22.22 -0.80
CA ARG A 66 -21.33 23.16 -1.20
C ARG A 66 -20.22 22.46 -1.99
N ASN A 67 -19.57 23.19 -2.90
CA ASN A 67 -18.60 22.62 -3.84
C ASN A 67 -17.39 21.98 -3.14
N GLU A 68 -17.00 22.51 -1.99
CA GLU A 68 -15.81 22.10 -1.24
C GLU A 68 -15.96 20.72 -0.60
N VAL A 69 -17.20 20.26 -0.36
CA VAL A 69 -17.51 18.99 0.32
C VAL A 69 -18.30 18.02 -0.54
N ARG A 70 -18.40 18.29 -1.84
CA ARG A 70 -19.24 17.52 -2.77
C ARG A 70 -18.85 16.04 -2.87
N LEU A 71 -17.57 15.76 -3.12
CA LEU A 71 -17.07 14.39 -3.25
C LEU A 71 -17.23 13.57 -1.96
N PRO A 72 -16.84 14.07 -0.76
CA PRO A 72 -17.10 13.38 0.50
C PRO A 72 -18.58 13.05 0.73
N VAL A 73 -19.48 13.99 0.45
CA VAL A 73 -20.92 13.77 0.63
C VAL A 73 -21.44 12.68 -0.31
N PHE A 74 -21.00 12.66 -1.58
CA PHE A 74 -21.42 11.62 -2.53
C PHE A 74 -20.92 10.24 -2.13
N VAL A 75 -19.67 10.12 -1.66
CA VAL A 75 -19.14 8.85 -1.16
C VAL A 75 -19.93 8.35 0.05
N MET A 76 -20.33 9.23 0.97
CA MET A 76 -21.16 8.86 2.12
C MET A 76 -22.55 8.38 1.71
N VAL A 77 -23.19 9.04 0.74
CA VAL A 77 -24.48 8.61 0.18
C VAL A 77 -24.35 7.23 -0.46
N ILE A 78 -23.34 7.02 -1.32
CA ILE A 78 -23.09 5.73 -1.97
C ILE A 78 -22.83 4.64 -0.92
N ALA A 79 -21.98 4.91 0.08
CA ALA A 79 -21.66 3.97 1.15
C ALA A 79 -22.91 3.51 1.91
N SER A 80 -23.83 4.43 2.24
CA SER A 80 -25.07 4.08 2.92
C SER A 80 -25.95 3.12 2.12
N PHE A 81 -26.05 3.30 0.80
CA PHE A 81 -26.79 2.40 -0.07
C PHE A 81 -26.09 1.06 -0.25
N VAL A 82 -24.76 1.06 -0.39
CA VAL A 82 -23.98 -0.19 -0.48
C VAL A 82 -24.19 -1.03 0.77
N THR A 83 -24.10 -0.45 1.97
CA THR A 83 -24.35 -1.16 3.23
C THR A 83 -25.78 -1.67 3.33
N ALA A 84 -26.78 -0.90 2.86
CA ALA A 84 -28.16 -1.36 2.83
C ALA A 84 -28.34 -2.58 1.91
N ILE A 85 -27.69 -2.59 0.73
CA ILE A 85 -27.70 -3.74 -0.17
C ILE A 85 -26.92 -4.92 0.41
N GLU A 86 -25.79 -4.69 1.07
CA GLU A 86 -25.01 -5.74 1.74
C GLU A 86 -25.86 -6.48 2.78
N LEU A 87 -26.52 -5.74 3.67
CA LEU A 87 -27.43 -6.29 4.67
C LEU A 87 -28.65 -6.99 4.04
N GLY A 88 -29.21 -6.41 2.98
CA GLY A 88 -30.31 -7.02 2.21
C GLY A 88 -29.89 -8.34 1.55
N MET A 89 -28.72 -8.39 0.93
CA MET A 89 -28.17 -9.61 0.34
C MET A 89 -27.90 -10.68 1.40
N ASN A 90 -27.39 -10.31 2.57
CA ASN A 90 -27.21 -11.24 3.68
C ASN A 90 -28.55 -11.85 4.17
N ALA A 91 -29.65 -11.08 4.09
CA ALA A 91 -30.98 -11.52 4.50
C ALA A 91 -31.68 -12.42 3.47
N TYR A 92 -31.61 -12.08 2.18
CA TYR A 92 -32.36 -12.80 1.13
C TYR A 92 -31.54 -13.83 0.35
N PHE A 93 -30.21 -13.66 0.25
CA PHE A 93 -29.31 -14.48 -0.57
C PHE A 93 -28.01 -14.80 0.19
N HIS A 94 -28.13 -15.48 1.33
CA HIS A 94 -27.02 -15.69 2.26
C HIS A 94 -25.81 -16.42 1.64
N GLU A 95 -26.04 -17.44 0.81
CA GLU A 95 -24.95 -18.17 0.14
C GLU A 95 -24.21 -17.30 -0.89
N LEU A 96 -24.93 -16.44 -1.61
CA LEU A 96 -24.33 -15.47 -2.52
C LEU A 96 -23.56 -14.40 -1.75
N HIS A 97 -24.07 -13.96 -0.59
CA HIS A 97 -23.39 -13.01 0.29
C HIS A 97 -22.08 -13.57 0.86
N LYS A 98 -21.98 -14.87 1.17
CA LYS A 98 -20.72 -15.48 1.63
C LYS A 98 -19.59 -15.34 0.61
N ILE A 99 -19.92 -15.37 -0.68
CA ILE A 99 -18.96 -15.26 -1.78
C ILE A 99 -18.71 -13.79 -2.14
N LEU A 100 -19.79 -13.00 -2.28
CA LEU A 100 -19.73 -11.62 -2.75
C LEU A 100 -19.45 -10.59 -1.65
N GLY A 101 -19.66 -10.92 -0.37
CA GLY A 101 -19.61 -9.97 0.75
C GLY A 101 -18.29 -9.22 0.89
N ILE A 102 -17.16 -9.86 0.56
CA ILE A 102 -15.84 -9.21 0.56
C ILE A 102 -15.73 -8.15 -0.55
N PHE A 103 -16.51 -8.30 -1.62
CA PHE A 103 -16.45 -7.43 -2.81
C PHE A 103 -17.53 -6.34 -2.82
N ILE A 104 -18.60 -6.48 -2.04
CA ILE A 104 -19.66 -5.45 -1.95
C ILE A 104 -19.11 -4.09 -1.48
N PRO A 105 -18.19 -3.99 -0.49
CA PRO A 105 -17.56 -2.72 -0.12
C PRO A 105 -16.77 -2.04 -1.25
N LEU A 106 -16.31 -2.79 -2.27
CA LEU A 106 -15.64 -2.22 -3.44
C LEU A 106 -16.59 -1.43 -4.35
N ILE A 107 -17.91 -1.62 -4.20
CA ILE A 107 -18.92 -0.81 -4.90
C ILE A 107 -18.83 0.66 -4.44
N VAL A 108 -18.53 0.91 -3.16
CA VAL A 108 -18.42 2.27 -2.60
C VAL A 108 -17.34 3.09 -3.30
N THR A 109 -16.22 2.45 -3.63
CA THR A 109 -15.05 3.08 -4.26
C THR A 109 -15.06 2.95 -5.79
N ASN A 110 -16.16 2.44 -6.37
CA ASN A 110 -16.26 2.27 -7.80
C ASN A 110 -16.28 3.63 -8.51
N CYS A 111 -15.23 3.87 -9.31
CA CYS A 111 -15.03 5.13 -10.03
C CYS A 111 -16.15 5.44 -11.02
N ALA A 112 -16.84 4.44 -11.56
CA ALA A 112 -18.00 4.66 -12.43
C ALA A 112 -19.17 5.28 -11.65
N ILE A 113 -19.44 4.80 -10.44
CA ILE A 113 -20.56 5.29 -9.61
C ILE A 113 -20.29 6.73 -9.16
N ILE A 114 -19.09 6.99 -8.62
CA ILE A 114 -18.69 8.34 -8.21
C ILE A 114 -18.64 9.29 -9.41
N GLY A 115 -18.09 8.85 -10.54
CA GLY A 115 -17.98 9.64 -11.76
C GLY A 115 -19.34 10.03 -12.35
N ARG A 116 -20.34 9.13 -12.33
CA ARG A 116 -21.72 9.46 -12.77
C ARG A 116 -22.45 10.36 -11.80
N ALA A 117 -22.28 10.15 -10.50
CA ALA A 117 -22.83 11.02 -9.46
C ALA A 117 -22.33 12.47 -9.65
N GLU A 118 -21.04 12.64 -9.89
CA GLU A 118 -20.44 13.97 -10.10
C GLU A 118 -20.74 14.56 -11.47
N ALA A 119 -20.45 13.84 -12.55
CA ALA A 119 -20.50 14.40 -13.91
C ALA A 119 -21.93 14.58 -14.43
N PHE A 120 -22.87 13.73 -14.01
CA PHE A 120 -24.25 13.73 -14.54
C PHE A 120 -25.30 14.05 -13.47
N ALA A 121 -25.36 13.29 -12.36
CA ALA A 121 -26.45 13.42 -11.39
C ALA A 121 -26.46 14.78 -10.68
N SER A 122 -25.29 15.34 -10.36
CA SER A 122 -25.18 16.66 -9.72
C SER A 122 -25.66 17.82 -10.62
N LYS A 123 -25.76 17.60 -11.94
CA LYS A 123 -26.09 18.64 -12.93
C LYS A 123 -27.44 18.45 -13.60
N ASN A 124 -28.10 17.29 -13.43
CA ASN A 124 -29.34 16.93 -14.11
C ASN A 124 -30.51 16.68 -13.14
N ASN A 125 -31.73 16.75 -13.68
CA ASN A 125 -32.97 16.57 -12.93
C ASN A 125 -33.25 15.10 -12.63
N LEU A 126 -34.06 14.83 -11.60
CA LEU A 126 -34.39 13.51 -11.08
C LEU A 126 -34.67 12.45 -12.17
N GLN A 127 -35.60 12.73 -13.09
CA GLN A 127 -35.98 11.77 -14.14
C GLN A 127 -34.83 11.42 -15.08
N ARG A 128 -33.95 12.38 -15.39
CA ARG A 128 -32.79 12.15 -16.26
C ARG A 128 -31.73 11.35 -15.52
N SER A 129 -31.48 11.67 -14.25
CA SER A 129 -30.52 10.96 -13.41
C SER A 129 -30.94 9.50 -13.16
N LEU A 130 -32.25 9.24 -13.07
CA LEU A 130 -32.81 7.90 -12.98
C LEU A 130 -32.54 7.08 -14.25
N VAL A 131 -32.89 7.64 -15.42
CA VAL A 131 -32.65 6.98 -16.72
C VAL A 131 -31.16 6.74 -16.96
N ASP A 132 -30.31 7.68 -16.55
CA ASP A 132 -28.85 7.54 -16.64
C ASP A 132 -28.31 6.40 -15.78
N GLY A 133 -28.70 6.36 -14.51
CA GLY A 133 -28.28 5.30 -13.59
C GLY A 133 -28.75 3.92 -14.05
N LEU A 134 -29.99 3.83 -14.58
CA LEU A 134 -30.53 2.58 -15.10
C LEU A 134 -29.79 2.12 -16.37
N SER A 135 -29.57 3.03 -17.32
CA SER A 135 -28.91 2.70 -18.59
C SER A 135 -27.47 2.21 -18.39
N ILE A 136 -26.72 2.90 -17.53
CA ILE A 136 -25.33 2.54 -17.23
C ILE A 136 -25.26 1.27 -16.40
N GLY A 137 -26.16 1.09 -15.43
CA GLY A 137 -26.22 -0.13 -14.62
C GLY A 137 -26.54 -1.37 -15.46
N ILE A 138 -27.51 -1.27 -16.37
CA ILE A 138 -27.83 -2.36 -17.32
C ILE A 138 -26.61 -2.66 -18.21
N GLY A 139 -25.95 -1.65 -18.77
CA GLY A 139 -24.74 -1.82 -19.57
C GLY A 139 -23.61 -2.51 -18.79
N PHE A 140 -23.40 -2.09 -17.54
CA PHE A 140 -22.40 -2.68 -16.64
C PHE A 140 -22.73 -4.14 -16.28
N THR A 141 -23.99 -4.43 -15.99
CA THR A 141 -24.47 -5.78 -15.67
C THR A 141 -24.30 -6.73 -16.86
N LEU A 142 -24.62 -6.27 -18.08
CA LEU A 142 -24.47 -7.07 -19.29
C LEU A 142 -22.99 -7.42 -19.55
N VAL A 143 -22.07 -6.48 -19.30
CA VAL A 143 -20.62 -6.74 -19.42
C VAL A 143 -20.15 -7.76 -18.37
N LEU A 144 -20.59 -7.65 -17.11
CA LEU A 144 -20.24 -8.62 -16.08
C LEU A 144 -20.80 -10.01 -16.37
N LEU A 145 -22.04 -10.08 -16.87
CA LEU A 145 -22.69 -11.34 -17.24
C LEU A 145 -21.96 -12.02 -18.41
N THR A 146 -21.62 -11.27 -19.45
CA THR A 146 -20.92 -11.81 -20.63
C THR A 146 -19.50 -12.28 -20.29
N LEU A 147 -18.74 -11.49 -19.52
CA LEU A 147 -17.40 -11.88 -19.08
C LEU A 147 -17.41 -13.04 -18.07
N GLY A 148 -18.37 -13.05 -17.15
CA GLY A 148 -18.56 -14.15 -16.20
C GLY A 148 -18.94 -15.45 -16.90
N GLY A 149 -19.86 -15.38 -17.88
CA GLY A 149 -20.24 -16.53 -18.69
C GLY A 149 -19.11 -17.05 -19.57
N LEU A 150 -18.31 -16.16 -20.20
CA LEU A 150 -17.16 -16.58 -20.99
C LEU A 150 -16.09 -17.27 -20.13
N ARG A 151 -15.82 -16.74 -18.93
CA ARG A 151 -14.87 -17.36 -17.98
C ARG A 151 -15.37 -18.70 -17.46
N GLU A 152 -16.65 -18.80 -17.15
CA GLU A 152 -17.27 -20.05 -16.71
C GLU A 152 -17.22 -21.12 -17.81
N LEU A 153 -17.53 -20.73 -19.05
CA LEU A 153 -17.49 -21.63 -20.20
C LEU A 153 -16.07 -22.16 -20.48
N ILE A 154 -15.07 -21.29 -20.47
CA ILE A 154 -13.67 -21.67 -20.70
C ILE A 154 -13.09 -22.49 -19.53
N GLY A 155 -13.48 -22.15 -18.29
CA GLY A 155 -12.93 -22.77 -17.09
C GLY A 155 -13.56 -24.11 -16.72
N GLN A 156 -14.88 -24.25 -16.86
CA GLN A 156 -15.66 -25.37 -16.31
C GLN A 156 -16.48 -26.12 -17.36
N GLY A 157 -16.55 -25.65 -18.62
CA GLY A 157 -17.35 -26.30 -19.67
C GLY A 157 -18.86 -26.26 -19.44
N THR A 158 -19.33 -25.42 -18.51
CA THR A 158 -20.74 -25.26 -18.15
C THR A 158 -21.13 -23.78 -18.17
N LEU A 159 -22.40 -23.50 -18.41
CA LEU A 159 -22.96 -22.16 -18.32
C LEU A 159 -24.08 -22.17 -17.27
N PHE A 160 -24.04 -21.24 -16.32
CA PHE A 160 -25.00 -21.12 -15.21
C PHE A 160 -24.98 -22.28 -14.19
N SER A 161 -23.81 -22.88 -13.96
CA SER A 161 -23.60 -23.99 -12.99
C SER A 161 -24.05 -23.67 -11.55
N GLN A 162 -24.13 -22.38 -11.20
CA GLN A 162 -24.52 -21.89 -9.88
C GLN A 162 -25.89 -21.20 -9.83
N ALA A 163 -26.77 -21.41 -10.82
CA ALA A 163 -28.09 -20.73 -10.88
C ALA A 163 -28.95 -20.97 -9.63
N HIS A 164 -28.74 -22.10 -8.94
CA HIS A 164 -29.40 -22.45 -7.69
C HIS A 164 -29.15 -21.43 -6.55
N LEU A 165 -28.04 -20.68 -6.58
CA LEU A 165 -27.69 -19.68 -5.56
C LEU A 165 -28.57 -18.42 -5.60
N MET A 166 -29.16 -18.09 -6.76
CA MET A 166 -30.03 -16.93 -6.94
C MET A 166 -31.52 -17.29 -7.10
N PHE A 167 -31.82 -18.46 -7.67
CA PHE A 167 -33.19 -18.82 -8.05
C PHE A 167 -33.74 -20.05 -7.30
N GLY A 168 -32.97 -20.60 -6.36
CA GLY A 168 -33.35 -21.76 -5.55
C GLY A 168 -33.24 -23.09 -6.30
N SER A 169 -33.67 -24.18 -5.67
CA SER A 169 -33.55 -25.57 -6.19
C SER A 169 -34.34 -25.84 -7.48
N GLY A 170 -35.25 -24.94 -7.88
CA GLY A 170 -35.96 -25.03 -9.17
C GLY A 170 -35.12 -24.61 -10.39
N ALA A 171 -33.92 -24.04 -10.19
CA ALA A 171 -33.08 -23.49 -11.26
C ALA A 171 -31.89 -24.37 -11.66
N GLU A 172 -31.77 -25.60 -11.12
CA GLU A 172 -30.77 -26.56 -11.60
C GLU A 172 -30.96 -26.88 -13.09
N ALA A 173 -32.20 -26.82 -13.58
CA ALA A 173 -32.57 -27.04 -14.98
C ALA A 173 -32.13 -25.93 -15.96
N LEU A 174 -31.65 -24.78 -15.47
CA LEU A 174 -31.10 -23.69 -16.30
C LEU A 174 -29.60 -23.86 -16.59
N THR A 175 -28.98 -24.89 -16.03
CA THR A 175 -27.57 -25.21 -16.28
C THR A 175 -27.44 -25.79 -17.69
N LEU A 176 -26.80 -25.04 -18.59
CA LEU A 176 -26.48 -25.50 -19.93
C LEU A 176 -25.08 -26.12 -19.91
N THR A 177 -25.01 -27.45 -19.92
CA THR A 177 -23.78 -28.21 -20.15
C THR A 177 -23.55 -28.32 -21.66
N LEU A 178 -22.58 -27.57 -22.18
CA LEU A 178 -22.15 -27.69 -23.57
C LEU A 178 -20.89 -28.56 -23.64
N GLY A 179 -21.07 -29.86 -23.87
CA GLY A 179 -19.96 -30.74 -24.27
C GLY A 179 -20.09 -32.20 -23.89
N GLU A 180 -20.95 -32.96 -24.59
CA GLU A 180 -20.56 -34.31 -25.00
C GLU A 180 -19.52 -34.15 -26.11
N GLY A 181 -18.29 -34.61 -25.84
CA GLY A 181 -17.29 -34.88 -26.87
C GLY A 181 -16.19 -33.84 -27.09
N VAL A 182 -15.25 -33.72 -26.14
CA VAL A 182 -13.79 -33.78 -26.41
C VAL A 182 -13.12 -34.25 -25.12
N SER A 183 -12.26 -35.27 -25.26
CA SER A 183 -11.45 -35.96 -24.22
C SER A 183 -12.14 -37.11 -23.48
N ARG A 184 -12.34 -38.21 -24.23
CA ARG A 184 -12.04 -39.55 -23.69
C ARG A 184 -10.56 -39.61 -23.29
N ASP A 185 -10.28 -40.42 -22.28
CA ASP A 185 -8.98 -40.82 -21.74
C ASP A 185 -8.44 -40.01 -20.54
N VAL A 186 -9.10 -40.18 -19.39
CA VAL A 186 -8.41 -40.82 -18.25
C VAL A 186 -9.33 -41.91 -17.71
N ALA A 187 -8.89 -43.15 -17.91
CA ALA A 187 -9.53 -44.38 -17.48
C ALA A 187 -9.75 -44.42 -15.96
N GLY A 188 -10.74 -45.25 -15.58
CA GLY A 188 -11.28 -45.32 -14.24
C GLY A 188 -10.32 -45.73 -13.14
N ASP A 189 -10.64 -45.26 -11.94
CA ASP A 189 -10.27 -45.89 -10.68
C ASP A 189 -11.45 -45.74 -9.69
N PRO A 190 -12.05 -46.85 -9.19
CA PRO A 190 -13.13 -46.80 -8.21
C PRO A 190 -12.58 -46.57 -6.80
N SER A 191 -12.07 -45.37 -6.51
CA SER A 191 -11.50 -45.05 -5.19
C SER A 191 -11.94 -43.70 -4.60
N THR A 192 -12.76 -42.90 -5.30
CA THR A 192 -13.18 -41.55 -4.84
C THR A 192 -14.45 -41.50 -3.99
N ARG A 193 -15.01 -42.64 -3.56
CA ARG A 193 -16.07 -42.70 -2.52
C ARG A 193 -15.47 -42.81 -1.12
N ARG A 194 -14.59 -41.89 -0.70
CA ARG A 194 -14.20 -41.82 0.72
C ARG A 194 -13.52 -40.52 1.18
N ILE A 195 -14.03 -39.34 0.83
CA ILE A 195 -13.60 -38.11 1.52
C ILE A 195 -14.81 -37.20 1.81
N HIS A 196 -15.83 -37.78 2.45
CA HIS A 196 -16.78 -37.05 3.29
C HIS A 196 -16.46 -37.42 4.73
N ARG A 197 -15.54 -36.68 5.37
CA ARG A 197 -15.37 -36.47 6.83
C ARG A 197 -13.89 -36.20 7.15
N LEU A 198 -13.68 -35.28 8.09
CA LEU A 198 -12.41 -34.71 8.59
C LEU A 198 -11.94 -33.60 7.65
N GLY A 199 -11.96 -32.33 8.01
CA GLY A 199 -11.55 -31.74 9.28
C GLY A 199 -10.46 -30.71 8.94
N ALA A 200 -10.55 -29.53 9.54
CA ALA A 200 -9.66 -28.39 9.34
C ALA A 200 -8.16 -28.74 9.20
N ALA A 201 -7.48 -28.11 8.23
CA ALA A 201 -6.16 -27.47 8.34
C ALA A 201 -5.43 -27.45 6.99
N ASP A 202 -4.99 -26.25 6.63
CA ASP A 202 -3.80 -25.92 5.85
C ASP A 202 -3.62 -26.33 4.38
N CYS A 203 -3.06 -25.34 3.68
CA CYS A 203 -2.20 -25.46 2.50
C CYS A 203 -2.90 -25.60 1.15
N HIS A 204 -3.24 -24.47 0.52
CA HIS A 204 -2.86 -24.15 -0.88
C HIS A 204 -3.50 -22.82 -1.32
N GLN A 205 -2.92 -21.68 -0.92
CA GLN A 205 -3.28 -20.40 -1.54
C GLN A 205 -2.10 -19.42 -1.59
N GLU A 206 -0.94 -19.96 -2.02
CA GLU A 206 0.31 -19.21 -2.20
C GLU A 206 0.69 -19.03 -3.68
N ARG A 207 -0.23 -19.29 -4.64
CA ARG A 207 0.09 -19.25 -6.08
C ARG A 207 -0.44 -18.06 -6.88
N ASP A 208 -1.34 -17.22 -6.37
CA ASP A 208 -1.91 -16.11 -7.17
C ASP A 208 -1.35 -14.71 -6.88
N ARG A 209 -0.28 -14.60 -6.08
CA ARG A 209 0.47 -13.33 -5.92
C ARG A 209 1.30 -12.95 -7.16
N GLN A 210 1.42 -13.83 -8.16
CA GLN A 210 2.18 -13.55 -9.38
C GLN A 210 1.36 -12.84 -10.47
N ALA A 211 0.03 -12.85 -10.42
CA ALA A 211 -0.80 -12.26 -11.46
C ALA A 211 -1.17 -10.77 -11.24
N ILE A 212 -0.99 -10.24 -10.02
CA ILE A 212 -1.37 -8.85 -9.67
C ILE A 212 -0.24 -7.84 -9.94
N ALA A 213 0.99 -8.29 -10.18
CA ALA A 213 2.12 -7.41 -10.55
C ALA A 213 2.10 -6.91 -12.01
N ALA A 214 1.15 -7.38 -12.83
CA ALA A 214 1.10 -7.08 -14.27
C ALA A 214 0.21 -5.88 -14.67
N ALA A 215 -0.35 -5.13 -13.72
CA ALA A 215 -1.30 -4.03 -14.01
C ALA A 215 -0.87 -2.65 -13.46
N CYS A 216 0.43 -2.40 -13.32
CA CYS A 216 0.93 -1.05 -13.01
C CYS A 216 1.26 -0.30 -14.31
N PRO A 217 0.63 0.86 -14.61
CA PRO A 217 0.87 1.61 -15.84
C PRO A 217 2.09 2.52 -15.66
N CYS A 218 3.28 1.93 -15.70
CA CYS A 218 4.51 2.65 -16.08
C CYS A 218 5.09 1.94 -17.30
N LYS A 219 4.67 2.39 -18.48
CA LYS A 219 5.28 2.00 -19.76
C LYS A 219 6.72 2.53 -19.81
N ILE A 220 7.68 1.71 -19.40
CA ILE A 220 9.02 1.75 -20.00
C ILE A 220 8.94 0.81 -21.21
N LYS A 221 9.14 1.40 -22.39
CA LYS A 221 9.12 0.75 -23.71
C LYS A 221 10.19 -0.36 -23.75
N PRO A 222 9.90 -1.58 -24.20
CA PRO A 222 10.96 -2.53 -24.53
C PRO A 222 11.58 -2.12 -25.87
N LEU A 223 12.86 -1.75 -25.84
CA LEU A 223 13.68 -1.61 -27.04
C LEU A 223 14.15 -3.01 -27.43
N GLY A 224 13.58 -3.51 -28.53
CA GLY A 224 14.14 -4.63 -29.27
C GLY A 224 15.42 -4.19 -29.98
N GLU A 225 16.40 -5.10 -29.91
CA GLU A 225 17.53 -5.27 -30.83
C GLU A 225 18.39 -4.05 -31.13
N LEU A 226 19.51 -3.92 -30.40
CA LEU A 226 20.77 -3.35 -30.89
C LEU A 226 21.91 -3.71 -29.92
N GLY A 227 22.84 -4.58 -30.37
CA GLY A 227 24.24 -4.64 -29.94
C GLY A 227 24.58 -5.23 -28.56
N ASN A 228 25.55 -6.16 -28.54
CA ASN A 228 26.19 -6.70 -27.34
C ASN A 228 26.56 -5.60 -26.31
N GLY A 229 25.79 -5.51 -25.24
CA GLY A 229 26.03 -4.62 -24.10
C GLY A 229 25.37 -5.18 -22.84
N HIS A 230 26.18 -5.44 -21.81
CA HIS A 230 25.80 -5.95 -20.50
C HIS A 230 24.67 -5.11 -19.85
N LEU A 231 23.43 -5.60 -19.82
CA LEU A 231 22.35 -5.03 -19.01
C LEU A 231 22.61 -5.35 -17.52
N SER A 232 23.14 -4.37 -16.79
CA SER A 232 23.39 -4.46 -15.35
C SER A 232 22.07 -4.58 -14.57
N VAL A 233 21.66 -5.81 -14.24
CA VAL A 233 20.66 -6.07 -13.20
C VAL A 233 21.26 -5.58 -11.88
N ARG A 234 20.59 -4.63 -11.21
CA ARG A 234 21.04 -4.05 -9.94
C ARG A 234 21.13 -5.19 -8.91
N THR A 235 22.35 -5.51 -8.47
CA THR A 235 22.60 -6.58 -7.50
C THR A 235 21.88 -6.26 -6.17
N PRO A 236 21.04 -7.16 -5.64
CA PRO A 236 20.27 -6.89 -4.42
C PRO A 236 21.21 -6.72 -3.22
N ARG A 237 20.91 -5.71 -2.39
CA ARG A 237 21.63 -5.41 -1.14
C ARG A 237 20.80 -5.91 0.02
N ILE A 238 21.39 -6.72 0.89
CA ILE A 238 20.71 -7.37 2.00
C ILE A 238 21.49 -7.15 3.28
N PHE A 239 20.78 -6.77 4.35
CA PHE A 239 21.34 -6.68 5.68
C PHE A 239 21.35 -8.04 6.39
N THR A 240 22.41 -8.30 7.16
CA THR A 240 22.46 -9.41 8.13
C THR A 240 23.08 -8.93 9.43
N SER A 241 22.59 -9.42 10.56
CA SER A 241 23.19 -9.12 11.86
C SER A 241 24.48 -9.90 12.15
N GLN A 242 24.81 -10.86 11.28
CA GLN A 242 25.95 -11.76 11.44
C GLN A 242 27.28 -11.09 11.05
N PRO A 243 28.42 -11.51 11.65
CA PRO A 243 29.73 -11.04 11.22
C PRO A 243 30.06 -11.50 9.80
N LEU A 244 30.62 -10.60 8.99
CA LEU A 244 30.99 -10.86 7.61
C LEU A 244 32.51 -10.95 7.45
N GLN A 245 32.98 -12.07 6.92
CA GLN A 245 34.39 -12.30 6.62
C GLN A 245 34.55 -12.92 5.22
N THR A 246 35.45 -12.36 4.42
CA THR A 246 35.77 -12.87 3.07
C THR A 246 36.21 -14.34 3.11
N GLY A 247 35.80 -15.11 2.11
CA GLY A 247 36.12 -16.53 1.94
C GLY A 247 35.33 -17.48 2.83
N HIS A 248 34.40 -16.97 3.64
CA HIS A 248 33.54 -17.80 4.50
C HIS A 248 32.15 -17.98 3.90
N HIS A 249 31.56 -19.13 4.17
CA HIS A 249 30.15 -19.37 3.92
C HIS A 249 29.36 -18.98 5.16
N ILE A 250 28.24 -18.30 4.95
CA ILE A 250 27.32 -17.98 6.03
C ILE A 250 25.91 -18.48 5.68
N GLN A 251 25.27 -19.09 6.67
CA GLN A 251 23.85 -19.38 6.60
C GLN A 251 23.09 -18.14 7.09
N LEU A 252 22.33 -17.52 6.20
CA LEU A 252 21.56 -16.31 6.51
C LEU A 252 20.42 -16.62 7.48
N GLU A 253 20.08 -15.61 8.29
CA GLU A 253 18.94 -15.65 9.20
C GLU A 253 17.61 -15.81 8.45
N ALA A 254 16.54 -16.18 9.16
CA ALA A 254 15.25 -16.50 8.56
C ALA A 254 14.65 -15.33 7.76
N GLU A 255 14.81 -14.09 8.22
CA GLU A 255 14.24 -12.90 7.58
C GLU A 255 14.93 -12.55 6.24
N PRO A 256 16.27 -12.39 6.18
CA PRO A 256 16.99 -12.25 4.91
C PRO A 256 16.76 -13.42 3.96
N SER A 257 16.74 -14.66 4.47
CA SER A 257 16.47 -15.87 3.68
C SER A 257 15.09 -15.83 3.02
N HIS A 258 14.05 -15.46 3.78
CA HIS A 258 12.70 -15.31 3.27
C HIS A 258 12.62 -14.21 2.20
N HIS A 259 13.28 -13.07 2.41
CA HIS A 259 13.32 -11.98 1.45
C HIS A 259 13.94 -12.43 0.11
N LEU A 260 15.09 -13.13 0.16
CA LEU A 260 15.78 -13.61 -1.03
C LEU A 260 14.97 -14.68 -1.81
N LEU A 261 14.36 -15.65 -1.12
CA LEU A 261 13.69 -16.79 -1.76
C LEU A 261 12.24 -16.52 -2.14
N LYS A 262 11.46 -15.86 -1.28
CA LYS A 262 10.01 -15.69 -1.48
C LYS A 262 9.68 -14.39 -2.18
N VAL A 263 10.40 -13.31 -1.87
CA VAL A 263 10.14 -11.98 -2.44
C VAL A 263 10.91 -11.78 -3.74
N LEU A 264 12.25 -11.88 -3.69
CA LEU A 264 13.11 -11.69 -4.86
C LEU A 264 13.21 -12.93 -5.76
N ARG A 265 12.90 -14.12 -5.23
CA ARG A 265 12.89 -15.40 -5.95
C ARG A 265 14.22 -15.70 -6.64
N LEU A 266 15.32 -15.37 -5.96
CA LEU A 266 16.66 -15.67 -6.46
C LEU A 266 16.90 -17.18 -6.49
N ARG A 267 17.71 -17.62 -7.44
CA ARG A 267 18.17 -19.00 -7.58
C ARG A 267 19.61 -19.13 -7.10
N SER A 268 20.06 -20.36 -6.87
CA SER A 268 21.48 -20.68 -6.69
C SER A 268 22.32 -20.09 -7.83
N GLY A 269 23.50 -19.57 -7.49
CA GLY A 269 24.40 -18.82 -8.36
C GLY A 269 24.11 -17.32 -8.45
N ALA A 270 23.00 -16.82 -7.90
CA ALA A 270 22.68 -15.39 -7.95
C ALA A 270 23.68 -14.55 -7.14
N GLN A 271 24.11 -13.43 -7.72
CA GLN A 271 24.97 -12.45 -7.07
C GLN A 271 24.13 -11.54 -6.18
N LEU A 272 24.63 -11.25 -4.98
CA LEU A 272 24.03 -10.34 -4.01
C LEU A 272 25.12 -9.54 -3.26
N ARG A 273 24.71 -8.52 -2.52
CA ARG A 273 25.61 -7.72 -1.68
C ARG A 273 25.14 -7.77 -0.24
N LEU A 274 26.08 -7.99 0.68
CA LEU A 274 25.82 -8.11 2.10
C LEU A 274 26.51 -7.00 2.88
N PHE A 275 25.82 -6.49 3.88
CA PHE A 275 26.38 -5.57 4.87
C PHE A 275 25.77 -5.87 6.24
N ASN A 276 26.50 -5.54 7.30
CA ASN A 276 26.11 -5.83 8.68
C ASN A 276 26.05 -4.60 9.59
N GLY A 277 26.06 -3.39 9.01
CA GLY A 277 26.01 -2.15 9.77
C GLY A 277 27.37 -1.60 10.20
N ASP A 278 28.48 -2.31 9.97
CA ASP A 278 29.83 -1.85 10.31
C ASP A 278 30.43 -0.82 9.31
N GLY A 279 29.66 -0.50 8.26
CA GLY A 279 30.05 0.37 7.16
C GLY A 279 30.83 -0.34 6.05
N ARG A 280 30.86 -1.68 5.99
CA ARG A 280 31.44 -2.45 4.89
C ARG A 280 30.34 -3.15 4.10
N GLU A 281 30.58 -3.31 2.81
CA GLU A 281 29.74 -4.05 1.89
C GLU A 281 30.57 -5.14 1.20
N PHE A 282 30.07 -6.36 1.19
CA PHE A 282 30.71 -7.53 0.61
C PHE A 282 29.90 -8.03 -0.58
N SER A 283 30.57 -8.47 -1.64
CA SER A 283 29.94 -9.28 -2.69
C SER A 283 29.73 -10.70 -2.18
N ALA A 284 28.58 -11.29 -2.48
CA ALA A 284 28.27 -12.67 -2.13
C ALA A 284 27.55 -13.39 -3.26
N SER A 285 27.68 -14.71 -3.32
CA SER A 285 26.91 -15.55 -4.23
C SER A 285 26.05 -16.53 -3.45
N LEU A 286 24.82 -16.73 -3.89
CA LEU A 286 23.91 -17.70 -3.31
C LEU A 286 24.37 -19.12 -3.70
N ILE A 287 24.72 -19.96 -2.74
CA ILE A 287 25.22 -21.32 -3.00
C ILE A 287 24.05 -22.29 -3.06
N SER A 288 23.27 -22.37 -1.98
CA SER A 288 22.20 -23.33 -1.82
C SER A 288 20.96 -22.63 -1.26
N SER A 289 19.80 -23.06 -1.75
CA SER A 289 18.51 -22.62 -1.28
C SER A 289 17.67 -23.84 -0.94
N ASP A 290 17.67 -24.25 0.33
CA ASP A 290 16.60 -25.12 0.84
C ASP A 290 15.33 -24.29 1.02
N ARG A 291 14.16 -24.95 1.14
CA ARG A 291 12.84 -24.26 1.16
C ARG A 291 12.74 -23.04 2.08
N ASN A 292 13.54 -22.97 3.16
CA ASN A 292 13.58 -21.86 4.13
C ASN A 292 14.99 -21.38 4.54
N ARG A 293 16.08 -21.93 3.96
CA ARG A 293 17.45 -21.58 4.38
C ARG A 293 18.27 -21.19 3.17
N VAL A 294 19.00 -20.08 3.29
CA VAL A 294 19.90 -19.60 2.25
C VAL A 294 21.32 -19.64 2.77
N GLU A 295 22.19 -20.30 2.03
CA GLU A 295 23.63 -20.25 2.23
C GLU A 295 24.26 -19.37 1.17
N VAL A 296 25.16 -18.50 1.60
CA VAL A 296 25.87 -17.56 0.72
C VAL A 296 27.37 -17.63 0.97
N GLU A 297 28.13 -17.57 -0.11
CA GLU A 297 29.59 -17.46 -0.09
C GLU A 297 29.98 -15.99 -0.13
N LEU A 298 30.79 -15.55 0.85
CA LEU A 298 31.32 -14.18 0.89
C LEU A 298 32.61 -14.08 0.09
N HIS A 299 32.61 -13.19 -0.91
CA HIS A 299 33.78 -12.87 -1.71
C HIS A 299 34.47 -11.62 -1.16
N GLN A 300 34.83 -10.68 -2.03
CA GLN A 300 35.56 -9.46 -1.67
C GLN A 300 34.69 -8.39 -0.98
N CYS A 301 35.34 -7.55 -0.19
CA CYS A 301 34.77 -6.29 0.29
C CYS A 301 34.73 -5.28 -0.87
N LEU A 302 33.54 -4.91 -1.31
CA LEU A 302 33.31 -4.00 -2.44
C LEU A 302 33.51 -2.54 -2.04
N ARG A 303 33.05 -2.17 -0.83
CA ARG A 303 33.03 -0.78 -0.38
C ARG A 303 33.22 -0.69 1.12
N LYS A 304 33.98 0.32 1.53
CA LYS A 304 34.04 0.80 2.91
C LYS A 304 33.49 2.22 2.95
N GLU A 305 32.36 2.39 3.61
CA GLU A 305 31.75 3.70 3.84
C GLU A 305 32.67 4.54 4.74
N ALA A 306 32.80 5.83 4.43
CA ALA A 306 33.48 6.78 5.29
C ALA A 306 32.72 6.94 6.61
N LYS A 307 33.36 7.52 7.63
CA LYS A 307 32.61 7.93 8.83
C LYS A 307 31.76 9.15 8.48
N ASP A 308 30.61 9.27 9.14
CA ASP A 308 29.71 10.41 8.97
C ASP A 308 30.50 11.71 9.23
N SER A 309 30.50 12.61 8.25
CA SER A 309 31.20 13.90 8.34
C SER A 309 30.51 14.88 9.30
N LEU A 310 29.24 14.62 9.58
CA LEU A 310 28.40 15.34 10.53
C LEU A 310 27.41 14.35 11.16
N PRO A 311 27.71 13.78 12.34
CA PRO A 311 26.76 12.95 13.07
C PRO A 311 25.50 13.75 13.44
N ILE A 312 24.34 13.26 12.99
CA ILE A 312 23.05 13.87 13.29
C ILE A 312 22.20 12.89 14.09
N THR A 313 21.75 13.32 15.27
CA THR A 313 20.79 12.59 16.10
C THR A 313 19.42 13.23 15.97
N LEU A 314 18.45 12.51 15.44
CA LEU A 314 17.06 12.96 15.35
C LEU A 314 16.29 12.53 16.59
N ALA A 315 15.99 13.48 17.47
CA ALA A 315 15.08 13.29 18.60
C ALA A 315 13.66 13.68 18.17
N ILE A 316 12.76 12.70 18.02
CA ILE A 316 11.46 12.91 17.37
C ILE A 316 10.30 12.43 18.25
N GLY A 317 9.32 13.31 18.47
CA GLY A 317 8.06 12.97 19.14
C GLY A 317 7.31 11.89 18.38
N ILE A 318 6.86 10.86 19.08
CA ILE A 318 6.19 9.71 18.45
C ILE A 318 4.86 10.14 17.83
N SER A 319 4.79 9.98 16.50
CA SER A 319 3.61 10.23 15.67
C SER A 319 2.78 8.97 15.40
N ARG A 320 1.55 9.16 14.89
CA ARG A 320 0.63 8.06 14.60
C ARG A 320 0.80 7.50 13.20
N GLY A 321 0.75 6.16 13.11
CA GLY A 321 0.68 5.42 11.84
C GLY A 321 1.87 5.65 10.92
N GLU A 322 1.61 5.69 9.62
CA GLU A 322 2.60 5.76 8.55
C GLU A 322 3.46 7.04 8.55
N ARG A 323 3.06 8.09 9.29
CA ARG A 323 3.83 9.34 9.36
C ARG A 323 5.19 9.14 10.02
N MET A 324 5.20 8.37 11.11
CA MET A 324 6.44 8.03 11.80
C MET A 324 7.29 7.12 10.91
N ASP A 325 6.67 6.14 10.25
CA ASP A 325 7.35 5.22 9.34
C ASP A 325 8.04 5.98 8.19
N PHE A 326 7.33 6.95 7.59
CA PHE A 326 7.88 7.84 6.56
C PHE A 326 9.02 8.71 7.08
N ALA A 327 8.85 9.32 8.26
CA ALA A 327 9.90 10.14 8.87
C ALA A 327 11.16 9.31 9.14
N LEU A 328 11.03 8.10 9.69
CA LEU A 328 12.15 7.20 9.93
C LEU A 328 12.85 6.81 8.62
N GLN A 329 12.09 6.31 7.64
CA GLN A 329 12.64 5.90 6.34
C GLN A 329 13.45 7.02 5.70
N LYS A 330 12.84 8.21 5.59
CA LYS A 330 13.47 9.34 4.90
C LYS A 330 14.58 10.00 5.71
N SER A 331 14.55 9.94 7.04
CA SER A 331 15.67 10.42 7.86
C SER A 331 16.91 9.55 7.67
N VAL A 332 16.74 8.23 7.51
CA VAL A 332 17.84 7.30 7.18
C VAL A 332 18.44 7.61 5.82
N GLU A 333 17.61 7.84 4.80
CA GLU A 333 18.05 8.24 3.45
C GLU A 333 18.80 9.58 3.46
N LEU A 334 18.41 10.51 4.33
CA LEU A 334 19.06 11.81 4.52
C LEU A 334 20.29 11.77 5.44
N GLY A 335 20.76 10.58 5.82
CA GLY A 335 22.04 10.43 6.52
C GLY A 335 21.99 10.58 8.04
N VAL A 336 20.83 10.46 8.69
CA VAL A 336 20.75 10.52 10.17
C VAL A 336 21.60 9.41 10.82
N SER A 337 22.38 9.70 11.84
CA SER A 337 23.27 8.72 12.50
C SER A 337 22.57 7.96 13.63
N ALA A 338 21.65 8.64 14.34
CA ALA A 338 20.86 8.05 15.41
C ALA A 338 19.45 8.64 15.45
N ILE A 339 18.48 7.85 15.88
CA ILE A 339 17.08 8.25 16.03
C ILE A 339 16.63 7.93 17.45
N VAL A 340 16.08 8.94 18.13
CA VAL A 340 15.61 8.86 19.51
C VAL A 340 14.11 9.17 19.54
N PRO A 341 13.24 8.16 19.62
CA PRO A 341 11.81 8.36 19.75
C PRO A 341 11.47 8.94 21.13
N LEU A 342 10.72 10.03 21.15
CA LEU A 342 10.33 10.75 22.37
C LEU A 342 8.86 10.62 22.67
N VAL A 343 8.54 10.36 23.93
CA VAL A 343 7.18 10.40 24.45
C VAL A 343 6.95 11.78 25.03
N THR A 344 6.17 12.58 24.30
CA THR A 344 5.79 13.95 24.65
C THR A 344 4.38 13.99 25.23
N GLU A 345 4.02 15.08 25.89
CA GLU A 345 2.68 15.33 26.45
C GLU A 345 1.58 15.19 25.40
N ARG A 346 1.86 15.66 24.17
CA ARG A 346 0.92 15.63 23.04
C ARG A 346 1.06 14.39 22.17
N CYS A 347 1.86 13.41 22.58
CA CYS A 347 1.90 12.11 21.92
C CYS A 347 0.60 11.35 22.19
N VAL A 348 -0.14 11.06 21.13
CA VAL A 348 -1.44 10.39 21.25
C VAL A 348 -1.31 8.85 21.30
N VAL A 349 -0.09 8.35 21.52
CA VAL A 349 0.26 6.92 21.52
C VAL A 349 0.60 6.49 22.95
N ARG A 350 -0.10 5.47 23.46
CA ARG A 350 0.15 4.90 24.80
C ARG A 350 1.31 3.89 24.78
N LEU A 351 2.14 3.94 25.81
CA LEU A 351 3.26 3.05 26.08
C LEU A 351 2.81 1.72 26.71
N ASP A 352 2.20 0.84 25.93
CA ASP A 352 2.03 -0.55 26.35
C ASP A 352 3.32 -1.33 26.03
N PRO A 353 3.98 -2.00 27.00
CA PRO A 353 5.27 -2.66 26.79
C PRO A 353 5.27 -3.70 25.66
N ARG A 354 4.18 -4.47 25.50
CA ARG A 354 4.08 -5.47 24.41
C ARG A 354 3.93 -4.79 23.05
N ARG A 355 3.18 -3.69 22.99
CA ARG A 355 3.03 -2.91 21.75
C ARG A 355 4.30 -2.14 21.41
N GLN A 356 5.06 -1.69 22.41
CA GLN A 356 6.34 -1.02 22.23
C GLN A 356 7.36 -1.96 21.58
N GLN A 357 7.48 -3.21 22.05
CA GLN A 357 8.41 -4.16 21.44
C GLN A 357 8.07 -4.42 19.96
N LYS A 358 6.79 -4.65 19.64
CA LYS A 358 6.34 -4.86 18.24
C LYS A 358 6.64 -3.64 17.36
N ARG A 359 6.43 -2.44 17.89
CA ARG A 359 6.73 -1.17 17.20
C ARG A 359 8.22 -1.00 16.95
N MET A 360 9.06 -1.31 17.95
CA MET A 360 10.51 -1.26 17.79
C MET A 360 11.00 -2.23 16.73
N THR A 361 10.50 -3.46 16.73
CA THR A 361 10.80 -4.43 15.66
C THR A 361 10.38 -3.91 14.28
N HIS A 362 9.21 -3.29 14.16
CA HIS A 362 8.74 -2.68 12.91
C HIS A 362 9.62 -1.52 12.44
N TRP A 363 9.94 -0.58 13.33
CA TRP A 363 10.79 0.56 13.00
C TRP A 363 12.22 0.16 12.65
N GLN A 364 12.77 -0.84 13.34
CA GLN A 364 14.08 -1.40 12.99
C GLN A 364 14.10 -1.94 11.55
N LYS A 365 13.02 -2.63 11.13
CA LYS A 365 12.89 -3.11 9.74
C LYS A 365 12.82 -1.98 8.72
N ILE A 366 12.13 -0.90 9.04
CA ILE A 366 12.08 0.29 8.17
C ILE A 366 13.47 0.91 8.03
N VAL A 367 14.20 1.05 9.14
CA VAL A 367 15.57 1.60 9.14
C VAL A 367 16.51 0.72 8.30
N ILE A 368 16.45 -0.60 8.48
CA ILE A 368 17.25 -1.56 7.71
C ILE A 368 16.90 -1.49 6.22
N SER A 369 15.62 -1.54 5.87
CA SER A 369 15.17 -1.48 4.47
C SER A 369 15.55 -0.16 3.79
N ALA A 370 15.52 0.95 4.53
CA ALA A 370 16.01 2.24 4.03
C ALA A 370 17.53 2.21 3.77
N CYS A 371 18.33 1.52 4.60
CA CYS A 371 19.76 1.32 4.34
C CYS A 371 20.02 0.46 3.09
N GLU A 372 19.27 -0.63 2.93
CA GLU A 372 19.33 -1.51 1.75
C GLU A 372 19.07 -0.73 0.45
N GLN A 373 18.07 0.16 0.46
CA GLN A 373 17.68 0.99 -0.70
C GLN A 373 18.61 2.17 -0.97
N SER A 374 18.99 2.91 0.07
CA SER A 374 19.82 4.13 -0.06
C SER A 374 21.28 3.83 -0.38
N GLY A 375 21.74 2.60 -0.18
CA GLY A 375 23.14 2.24 -0.37
C GLY A 375 24.02 2.51 0.86
N ARG A 376 23.40 2.85 2.00
CA ARG A 376 24.08 3.01 3.28
C ARG A 376 24.50 1.65 3.84
N CYS A 377 25.73 1.53 4.31
CA CYS A 377 26.28 0.31 4.91
C CYS A 377 26.35 0.39 6.44
N ARG A 378 26.29 1.60 6.99
CA ARG A 378 26.14 1.86 8.43
C ARG A 378 24.66 2.02 8.78
N VAL A 379 24.15 1.19 9.69
CA VAL A 379 22.75 1.25 10.12
C VAL A 379 22.63 2.27 11.26
N PRO A 380 21.75 3.28 11.16
CA PRO A 380 21.54 4.24 12.24
C PRO A 380 21.06 3.57 13.53
N GLN A 381 21.55 4.08 14.66
CA GLN A 381 21.13 3.59 15.97
C GLN A 381 19.70 4.06 16.28
N LEU A 382 18.78 3.12 16.54
CA LEU A 382 17.41 3.40 16.94
C LEU A 382 17.25 3.16 18.45
N GLU A 383 17.12 4.22 19.22
CA GLU A 383 16.99 4.15 20.68
C GLU A 383 15.58 3.73 21.12
N GLN A 384 15.50 3.22 22.35
CA GLN A 384 14.20 2.91 22.96
C GLN A 384 13.39 4.19 23.21
N PRO A 385 12.06 4.16 22.98
CA PRO A 385 11.17 5.24 23.37
C PRO A 385 11.30 5.59 24.84
N GLY A 386 11.69 6.83 25.11
CA GLY A 386 11.82 7.36 26.47
C GLY A 386 10.96 8.60 26.69
N ARG A 387 10.79 8.98 27.95
CA ARG A 387 10.10 10.22 28.30
C ARG A 387 10.93 11.43 27.88
N PHE A 388 10.25 12.47 27.41
CA PHE A 388 10.89 13.68 26.87
C PHE A 388 11.92 14.32 27.82
N ASP A 389 11.56 14.45 29.10
CA ASP A 389 12.37 15.02 30.18
C ASP A 389 13.66 14.21 30.44
N GLU A 390 13.54 12.89 30.53
CA GLU A 390 14.65 11.98 30.79
C GLU A 390 15.63 11.93 29.61
N MET A 391 15.11 11.80 28.38
CA MET A 391 15.94 11.61 27.20
C MET A 391 16.74 12.87 26.85
N LEU A 392 16.20 14.07 27.07
CA LEU A 392 16.89 15.34 26.79
C LEU A 392 18.25 15.47 27.49
N GLN A 393 18.39 14.86 28.67
CA GLN A 393 19.63 14.93 29.45
C GLN A 393 20.70 13.96 28.94
N GLN A 394 20.29 12.88 28.27
CA GLN A 394 21.17 11.82 27.81
C GLN A 394 21.75 12.07 26.40
N LEU A 395 21.23 13.05 25.67
CA LEU A 395 21.61 13.32 24.29
C LEU A 395 23.01 13.98 24.20
N PRO A 396 24.00 13.34 23.56
CA PRO A 396 25.32 13.94 23.36
C PRO A 396 25.22 15.02 22.27
N ALA A 397 25.57 16.27 22.54
CA ALA A 397 25.59 17.29 21.49
C ALA A 397 26.57 18.42 21.74
N THR A 398 27.28 18.78 20.66
CA THR A 398 27.94 20.08 20.52
C THR A 398 26.95 21.15 20.03
N MET A 399 25.93 20.78 19.23
CA MET A 399 24.84 21.69 18.85
C MET A 399 23.46 21.04 19.03
N ARG A 400 22.56 21.72 19.76
CA ARG A 400 21.19 21.28 20.04
C ARG A 400 20.19 22.22 19.37
N LEU A 401 19.42 21.71 18.42
CA LEU A 401 18.46 22.49 17.63
C LEU A 401 17.05 21.97 17.87
N MET A 402 16.09 22.86 18.07
CA MET A 402 14.67 22.53 18.19
C MET A 402 13.89 23.22 17.08
N LEU A 403 13.10 22.47 16.31
CA LEU A 403 12.21 23.09 15.33
C LEU A 403 11.06 23.81 16.04
N ASP A 404 11.06 25.14 15.92
CA ASP A 404 10.00 26.00 16.47
C ASP A 404 9.58 27.05 15.43
N HIS A 405 8.31 27.01 15.02
CA HIS A 405 7.72 27.99 14.11
C HIS A 405 7.71 29.42 14.70
N ARG A 406 7.86 29.56 16.02
CA ARG A 406 7.90 30.85 16.72
C ARG A 406 9.31 31.40 16.90
N ALA A 407 10.35 30.64 16.55
CA ALA A 407 11.72 31.12 16.64
C ALA A 407 11.96 32.29 15.67
N SER A 408 12.76 33.26 16.12
CA SER A 408 13.25 34.37 15.28
C SER A 408 14.38 33.93 14.36
N GLU A 409 15.22 33.00 14.83
CA GLU A 409 16.41 32.54 14.13
C GLU A 409 16.10 31.40 13.14
N SER A 410 16.83 31.40 12.04
CA SER A 410 16.80 30.35 11.02
C SER A 410 18.09 29.52 11.05
N LEU A 411 18.08 28.37 10.36
CA LEU A 411 19.30 27.54 10.23
C LEU A 411 20.46 28.30 9.55
N HIS A 412 20.16 29.23 8.65
CA HIS A 412 21.15 30.02 7.92
C HIS A 412 21.90 31.00 8.84
N ASP A 413 21.28 31.44 9.94
CA ASP A 413 21.87 32.41 10.86
C ASP A 413 22.94 31.77 11.77
N LEU A 414 23.09 30.44 11.72
CA LEU A 414 24.05 29.68 12.50
C LEU A 414 25.41 29.65 11.79
N SER A 415 26.41 30.31 12.37
CA SER A 415 27.64 30.70 11.66
C SER A 415 28.76 29.65 11.64
N SER A 416 28.74 28.64 12.53
CA SER A 416 29.83 27.66 12.67
C SER A 416 29.37 26.23 12.41
N ARG A 417 30.14 25.48 11.61
CA ARG A 417 29.94 24.04 11.41
C ARG A 417 30.10 23.32 12.75
N PRO A 418 29.07 22.60 13.24
CA PRO A 418 29.18 21.81 14.47
C PRO A 418 29.85 20.46 14.20
N ASP A 419 30.44 19.87 15.25
CA ASP A 419 30.97 18.50 15.19
C ASP A 419 29.86 17.44 15.21
N ALA A 420 28.72 17.73 15.84
CA ALA A 420 27.56 16.85 15.93
C ALA A 420 26.28 17.67 16.22
N ILE A 421 25.15 17.22 15.70
CA ILE A 421 23.86 17.90 15.86
C ILE A 421 22.85 16.98 16.50
N VAL A 422 22.13 17.47 17.50
CA VAL A 422 20.88 16.88 17.95
C VAL A 422 19.73 17.77 17.47
N LEU A 423 18.87 17.20 16.63
CA LEU A 423 17.69 17.85 16.10
C LEU A 423 16.44 17.35 16.83
N LEU A 424 15.76 18.24 17.55
CA LEU A 424 14.51 17.98 18.24
C LEU A 424 13.30 18.40 17.40
N VAL A 425 12.38 17.45 17.20
CA VAL A 425 11.14 17.63 16.45
C VAL A 425 9.96 17.09 17.28
N GLY A 426 8.93 17.92 17.49
CA GLY A 426 7.72 17.52 18.20
C GLY A 426 6.78 16.62 17.37
N PRO A 427 5.75 16.01 18.00
CA PRO A 427 4.73 15.22 17.29
C PRO A 427 3.76 16.11 16.50
N GLU A 428 2.66 15.54 16.00
CA GLU A 428 1.58 16.27 15.30
C GLU A 428 0.98 17.42 16.11
N GLY A 429 0.90 17.27 17.44
CA GLY A 429 0.42 18.32 18.33
C GLY A 429 1.46 19.41 18.64
N GLY A 430 2.68 19.28 18.11
CA GLY A 430 3.84 20.07 18.51
C GLY A 430 4.25 19.82 19.96
N LEU A 431 5.26 20.55 20.42
CA LEU A 431 5.69 20.53 21.82
C LEU A 431 4.83 21.47 22.66
N SER A 432 4.55 21.09 23.90
CA SER A 432 3.86 21.96 24.86
C SER A 432 4.73 23.18 25.24
N PRO A 433 4.15 24.26 25.78
CA PRO A 433 4.95 25.38 26.28
C PRO A 433 6.00 24.95 27.31
N GLU A 434 5.65 23.98 28.16
CA GLU A 434 6.54 23.46 29.20
C GLU A 434 7.67 22.61 28.61
N GLU A 435 7.36 21.75 27.64
CA GLU A 435 8.38 20.96 26.94
C GLU A 435 9.39 21.84 26.19
N ARG A 436 8.93 22.94 25.59
CA ARG A 436 9.84 23.92 24.95
C ARG A 436 10.73 24.61 25.97
N ARG A 437 10.19 24.96 27.14
CA ARG A 437 10.97 25.53 28.25
C ARG A 437 12.04 24.55 28.73
N LEU A 438 11.68 23.28 28.90
CA LEU A 438 12.63 22.22 29.28
C LEU A 438 13.71 22.01 28.22
N ALA A 439 13.35 21.99 26.93
CA ALA A 439 14.32 21.89 25.84
C ALA A 439 15.29 23.09 25.84
N GLN A 440 14.79 24.31 25.99
CA GLN A 440 15.62 25.51 26.09
C GLN A 440 16.58 25.46 27.30
N GLN A 441 16.10 24.97 28.46
CA GLN A 441 16.95 24.76 29.64
C GLN A 441 18.01 23.68 29.41
N ALA A 442 17.70 22.66 28.60
CA ALA A 442 18.65 21.67 28.13
C ALA A 442 19.56 22.18 26.99
N GLY A 443 19.55 23.49 26.70
CA GLY A 443 20.44 24.11 25.71
C GLY A 443 19.97 24.00 24.26
N PHE A 444 18.72 23.59 24.00
CA PHE A 444 18.18 23.58 22.64
C PHE A 444 17.86 24.99 22.16
N LYS A 445 18.44 25.34 21.01
CA LYS A 445 18.16 26.58 20.32
C LYS A 445 16.98 26.41 19.36
N GLY A 446 15.96 27.24 19.50
CA GLY A 446 14.81 27.25 18.60
C GLY A 446 15.22 27.76 17.21
N VAL A 447 14.87 27.02 16.16
CA VAL A 447 15.11 27.42 14.76
C VAL A 447 13.84 27.28 13.93
N ARG A 448 13.64 28.23 13.02
CA ARG A 448 12.49 28.29 12.11
C ARG A 448 12.88 27.89 10.69
N LEU A 449 12.03 27.09 10.04
CA LEU A 449 12.18 26.67 8.63
C LEU A 449 11.26 27.46 7.72
N GLY A 450 11.61 28.73 7.49
CA GLY A 450 10.80 29.65 6.69
C GLY A 450 9.47 30.04 7.37
N PRO A 451 8.61 30.79 6.67
CA PRO A 451 7.41 31.38 7.28
C PRO A 451 6.22 30.40 7.36
N ARG A 452 6.31 29.22 6.74
CA ARG A 452 5.20 28.26 6.64
C ARG A 452 5.34 27.18 7.71
N VAL A 453 4.23 26.86 8.38
CA VAL A 453 4.18 25.75 9.31
C VAL A 453 4.22 24.44 8.51
N LEU A 454 5.30 23.67 8.67
CA LEU A 454 5.47 22.37 8.03
C LEU A 454 4.75 21.27 8.83
N ARG A 455 4.29 20.23 8.14
CA ARG A 455 3.74 19.04 8.79
C ARG A 455 4.83 18.24 9.51
N THR A 456 4.45 17.45 10.50
CA THR A 456 5.36 16.69 11.36
C THR A 456 6.26 15.72 10.61
N GLU A 457 5.77 15.11 9.53
CA GLU A 457 6.57 14.24 8.67
C GLU A 457 7.48 15.03 7.70
N THR A 458 7.15 16.28 7.38
CA THR A 458 7.91 17.12 6.44
C THR A 458 9.00 17.92 7.12
N ALA A 459 8.71 18.46 8.31
CA ALA A 459 9.63 19.27 9.11
C ALA A 459 10.99 18.61 9.38
N PRO A 460 11.09 17.35 9.86
CA PRO A 460 12.38 16.71 10.10
C PRO A 460 13.16 16.53 8.80
N LEU A 461 12.50 16.19 7.70
CA LEU A 461 13.17 15.94 6.42
C LEU A 461 13.71 17.23 5.81
N ALA A 462 12.93 18.31 5.85
CA ALA A 462 13.39 19.62 5.40
C ALA A 462 14.56 20.13 6.26
N ALA A 463 14.51 19.92 7.58
CA ALA A 463 15.59 20.27 8.49
C ALA A 463 16.86 19.47 8.18
N LEU A 464 16.75 18.14 8.07
CA LEU A 464 17.89 17.26 7.78
C LEU A 464 18.52 17.60 6.43
N ALA A 465 17.72 17.78 5.38
CA ALA A 465 18.23 18.18 4.07
C ALA A 465 18.95 19.55 4.12
N ALA A 466 18.40 20.53 4.85
CA ALA A 466 19.03 21.83 5.02
C ALA A 466 20.34 21.74 5.82
N ILE A 467 20.36 20.97 6.91
CA ILE A 467 21.55 20.72 7.73
C ILE A 467 22.65 20.05 6.89
N GLN A 468 22.30 19.02 6.12
CA GLN A 468 23.26 18.34 5.25
C GLN A 468 23.79 19.28 4.15
N THR A 469 22.94 20.17 3.62
CA THR A 469 23.35 21.18 2.63
C THR A 469 24.28 22.24 3.22
N LEU A 470 24.09 22.62 4.48
CA LEU A 470 24.91 23.66 5.12
C LEU A 470 26.25 23.13 5.65
N TRP A 471 26.27 21.92 6.19
CA TRP A 471 27.42 21.42 6.96
C TRP A 471 27.79 19.96 6.67
N GLY A 472 26.93 19.23 5.98
CA GLY A 472 27.07 17.80 5.75
C GLY A 472 27.71 17.44 4.41
N ASP A 473 27.30 16.29 3.88
CA ASP A 473 27.85 15.68 2.67
C ASP A 473 27.15 16.10 1.37
N PHE A 474 26.10 16.92 1.43
CA PHE A 474 25.45 17.46 0.21
C PHE A 474 26.27 18.55 -0.47
N MET A 475 27.31 19.06 0.20
CA MET A 475 28.26 20.02 -0.39
C MET A 475 29.40 19.36 -1.17
N THR A 476 29.61 18.06 -0.97
CA THR A 476 30.63 17.24 -1.65
C THR A 476 30.04 16.49 -2.82
#